data_AF-A0A8D8GHY4-F1
#
_entry.id   AF-A0A8D8GHY4-F1
#
_cell.length_a   1.000
_cell.length_b   1.000
_cell.length_c   1.000
_cell.angle_alpha   90.00
_cell.angle_beta   90.00
_cell.angle_gamma   90.00
#
_symmetry.space_group_name_H-M   'P 1'
#
loop_
_entity.id
_entity.type
_entity.pdbx_description
1 polymer ?
#
loop_
_entity_poly.entity_id
_entity_poly.type
_entity_poly.pdbx_seq_one_letter_code
_entity_poly.pdbx_strand_id
1 'polypeptide(L)'
;MPIQAAFPFTGNRTDPISFAIFKLKGRFQFTKYVQPICLWQVESPSDKILKQSGFVLSFGGYNRGDKLQSIAMPIASKTDCVEDHFDFRELFRDKQTFCAGARNGTGPELLDIGTGLAIHNGNSWYLRGLL
;
A
#
# COMPACT_ATOMS: atom_id res chain seq x y z
N MET A 1 18.33 -8.59 -10.79
CA MET A 1 19.05 -7.31 -11.03
C MET A 1 19.32 -6.67 -9.67
N PRO A 2 20.57 -6.30 -9.34
CA PRO A 2 20.86 -5.72 -8.03
C PRO A 2 20.42 -4.25 -7.97
N ILE A 3 19.90 -3.88 -6.80
CA ILE A 3 19.62 -2.50 -6.39
C ILE A 3 20.95 -1.76 -6.31
N GLN A 4 21.06 -0.58 -6.95
CA GLN A 4 22.26 0.25 -6.91
C GLN A 4 22.33 1.11 -5.65
N ALA A 5 21.19 1.63 -5.22
CA ALA A 5 21.06 2.43 -4.00
C ALA A 5 19.63 2.34 -3.45
N ALA A 6 19.51 2.40 -2.13
CA ALA A 6 18.25 2.55 -1.41
C ALA A 6 18.24 3.93 -0.77
N PHE A 7 17.15 4.68 -0.97
CA PHE A 7 16.95 5.99 -0.36
C PHE A 7 15.81 5.88 0.65
N PRO A 8 16.10 5.57 1.93
CA PRO A 8 15.09 5.54 2.98
C PRO A 8 14.66 6.96 3.33
N PHE A 9 13.35 7.19 3.47
CA PHE A 9 12.87 8.42 4.09
C PHE A 9 12.99 8.26 5.61
N THR A 10 14.06 8.80 6.19
CA THR A 10 14.28 8.78 7.64
C THR A 10 13.73 10.07 8.25
N GLY A 11 12.40 10.16 8.37
CA GLY A 11 11.81 11.00 9.41
C GLY A 11 12.31 10.52 10.77
N ASN A 12 12.41 11.40 11.76
CA ASN A 12 12.75 10.99 13.12
C ASN A 12 11.75 9.90 13.56
N ARG A 13 12.12 8.95 14.43
CA ARG A 13 11.35 7.73 14.78
C ARG A 13 9.89 7.94 15.27
N THR A 14 9.48 9.20 15.37
CA THR A 14 8.14 9.71 15.69
C THR A 14 7.26 9.98 14.47
N ASP A 15 7.79 9.97 13.24
CA ASP A 15 7.01 10.19 12.01
C ASP A 15 6.58 8.83 11.39
N PRO A 16 5.28 8.59 11.18
CA PRO A 16 4.75 7.32 10.65
C PRO A 16 5.04 7.10 9.15
N ILE A 17 5.78 7.99 8.49
CA ILE A 17 6.07 7.91 7.06
C ILE A 17 7.29 7.00 6.84
N SER A 18 7.05 5.76 6.42
CA SER A 18 8.11 4.80 6.10
C SER A 18 8.01 4.30 4.66
N PHE A 19 8.84 4.85 3.77
CA PHE A 19 9.02 4.30 2.42
C PHE A 19 10.48 4.47 1.97
N ALA A 20 10.87 3.68 0.98
CA ALA A 20 12.19 3.76 0.36
C ALA A 20 12.06 3.71 -1.17
N ILE A 21 12.92 4.46 -1.84
CA ILE A 21 13.05 4.39 -3.30
C ILE A 21 14.33 3.63 -3.63
N PHE A 22 14.20 2.60 -4.46
CA PHE A 22 15.33 1.83 -4.94
C PHE A 22 15.69 2.24 -6.36
N LYS A 23 16.91 2.76 -6.53
CA LYS A 23 17.47 3.01 -7.86
C LYS A 23 18.09 1.72 -8.37
N LEU A 24 17.61 1.23 -9.50
CA LEU A 24 18.16 0.05 -10.16
C LEU A 24 19.38 0.44 -11.00
N LYS A 25 20.36 -0.46 -11.07
CA LYS A 25 21.58 -0.27 -11.90
C LYS A 25 21.27 -0.26 -13.41
N GLY A 26 20.15 -0.86 -13.82
CA GLY A 26 19.71 -0.96 -15.20
C GLY A 26 18.26 -0.56 -15.39
N ARG A 27 17.78 -0.61 -16.64
CA ARG A 27 16.39 -0.34 -16.98
C ARG A 27 15.62 -1.63 -17.15
N PHE A 28 14.38 -1.67 -16.66
CA PHE A 28 13.44 -2.72 -17.05
C PHE A 28 13.01 -2.53 -18.50
N GLN A 29 12.86 -3.64 -19.22
CA GLN A 29 12.06 -3.66 -20.44
C GLN A 29 10.60 -3.84 -20.04
N PHE A 30 9.76 -2.89 -20.41
CA PHE A 30 8.32 -3.03 -20.19
C PHE A 30 7.75 -4.05 -21.16
N THR A 31 6.93 -4.95 -20.62
CA THR A 31 6.28 -6.02 -21.35
C THR A 31 4.82 -6.10 -20.91
N LYS A 32 4.06 -7.04 -21.46
CA LYS A 32 2.72 -7.34 -20.96
C LYS A 32 2.69 -7.87 -19.51
N TYR A 33 3.83 -8.28 -18.96
CA TYR A 33 3.97 -8.80 -17.59
C TYR A 33 4.73 -7.85 -16.65
N VAL A 34 5.44 -6.86 -17.19
CA VAL A 34 6.23 -5.90 -16.43
C VAL A 34 5.80 -4.50 -16.86
N GLN A 35 4.99 -3.86 -16.04
CA GLN A 35 4.48 -2.52 -16.27
C GLN A 35 4.62 -1.66 -15.01
N PRO A 36 4.89 -0.36 -15.14
CA PRO A 36 4.86 0.54 -14.00
C PRO A 36 3.42 0.75 -13.52
N ILE A 37 3.25 0.97 -12.23
CA ILE A 37 2.00 1.47 -11.66
C ILE A 37 1.96 3.00 -11.74
N CYS A 38 0.78 3.60 -11.91
CA CYS A 38 0.64 5.05 -11.87
C CYS A 38 0.80 5.56 -10.42
N LEU A 39 1.40 6.75 -10.25
CA LEU A 39 1.42 7.41 -8.95
C LEU A 39 0.13 8.20 -8.75
N TRP A 40 -0.42 8.15 -7.54
CA TRP A 40 -1.61 8.91 -7.19
C TRP A 40 -1.32 10.41 -7.18
N GLN A 41 -2.13 11.19 -7.92
CA GLN A 41 -1.99 12.65 -7.94
C GLN A 41 -2.69 13.28 -6.72
N VAL A 42 -1.99 14.22 -6.09
CA VAL A 42 -2.30 14.80 -4.76
C VAL A 42 -3.66 15.52 -4.69
N GLU A 43 -4.27 15.87 -5.82
CA GLU A 43 -5.46 16.71 -5.88
C GLU A 43 -6.80 16.00 -5.58
N SER A 44 -6.80 14.70 -5.31
CA SER A 44 -8.03 14.00 -4.91
C SER A 44 -8.22 14.09 -3.40
N PRO A 45 -9.26 14.78 -2.88
CA PRO A 45 -9.58 14.77 -1.46
C PRO A 45 -9.67 13.33 -0.96
N SER A 46 -9.11 13.07 0.22
CA SER A 46 -9.23 11.80 0.95
C SER A 46 -10.68 11.32 1.04
N ASP A 47 -11.66 12.22 1.01
CA ASP A 47 -13.08 11.87 1.09
C ASP A 47 -13.61 11.22 -0.19
N LYS A 48 -12.96 11.42 -1.35
CA LYS A 48 -13.34 10.77 -2.61
C LYS A 48 -12.96 9.29 -2.65
N ILE A 49 -12.01 8.86 -1.81
CA ILE A 49 -11.51 7.47 -1.81
C ILE A 49 -12.17 6.60 -0.73
N LEU A 50 -12.86 7.18 0.26
CA LEU A 50 -13.54 6.42 1.34
C LEU A 50 -14.60 5.43 0.82
N LYS A 51 -15.06 5.59 -0.42
CA LYS A 51 -16.01 4.66 -1.07
C LYS A 51 -15.33 3.69 -2.03
N GLN A 52 -14.00 3.70 -2.12
CA GLN A 52 -13.24 2.86 -3.03
C GLN A 52 -12.64 1.67 -2.29
N SER A 53 -12.43 0.58 -3.02
CA SER A 53 -11.62 -0.54 -2.56
C SER A 53 -10.33 -0.58 -3.37
N GLY A 54 -9.21 -0.70 -2.67
CA GLY A 54 -7.93 -1.02 -3.28
C GLY A 54 -7.66 -2.51 -3.23
N PHE A 55 -6.55 -2.92 -3.81
CA PHE A 55 -6.06 -4.28 -3.80
C PHE A 55 -4.60 -4.32 -3.37
N VAL A 56 -4.27 -5.21 -2.45
CA VAL A 56 -2.90 -5.60 -2.11
C VAL A 56 -2.61 -6.94 -2.77
N LEU A 57 -1.37 -7.12 -3.24
CA LEU A 57 -0.91 -8.41 -3.74
C LEU A 57 -0.13 -9.12 -2.63
N SER A 58 -0.49 -10.36 -2.36
CA SER A 58 0.12 -11.18 -1.30
C SER A 58 0.37 -12.59 -1.84
N PHE A 59 1.49 -13.20 -1.46
CA PHE A 59 1.70 -14.64 -1.68
C PHE A 59 0.97 -15.50 -0.62
N GLY A 60 0.28 -14.85 0.33
CA GLY A 60 -0.35 -15.48 1.49
C GLY A 60 0.68 -15.93 2.53
N GLY A 61 0.19 -16.53 3.61
CA GLY A 61 1.05 -17.13 4.62
C GLY A 61 1.80 -18.35 4.13
N TYR A 62 2.81 -18.74 4.90
CA TYR A 62 3.75 -19.85 4.62
C TYR A 62 3.08 -21.15 4.13
N ASN A 63 1.79 -21.37 4.46
CA ASN A 63 1.02 -22.57 4.13
C ASN A 63 0.10 -22.44 2.89
N ARG A 64 0.03 -21.27 2.23
CA ARG A 64 -0.88 -21.02 1.08
C ARG A 64 -0.23 -21.22 -0.30
N GLY A 65 1.06 -21.59 -0.34
CA GLY A 65 1.83 -21.89 -1.55
C GLY A 65 2.35 -20.65 -2.28
N ASP A 66 3.03 -20.84 -3.42
CA ASP A 66 3.77 -19.77 -4.12
C ASP A 66 2.91 -18.93 -5.09
N LYS A 67 1.58 -19.00 -4.97
CA LYS A 67 0.68 -18.33 -5.92
C LYS A 67 0.34 -16.92 -5.44
N LEU A 68 0.67 -15.92 -6.24
CA LEU A 68 0.28 -14.53 -5.98
C LEU A 68 -1.25 -14.38 -6.01
N GLN A 69 -1.81 -13.77 -4.96
CA GLN A 69 -3.22 -13.49 -4.79
C GLN A 69 -3.46 -12.00 -4.64
N SER A 70 -4.63 -11.53 -5.05
CA SER A 70 -5.10 -10.17 -4.76
C SER A 70 -6.07 -10.21 -3.59
N ILE A 71 -5.88 -9.31 -2.63
CA ILE A 71 -6.74 -9.12 -1.47
C ILE A 71 -7.43 -7.77 -1.61
N ALA A 72 -8.76 -7.77 -1.65
CA ALA A 72 -9.55 -6.55 -1.68
C ALA A 72 -9.50 -5.87 -0.31
N MET A 73 -9.18 -4.58 -0.31
CA MET A 73 -8.99 -3.75 0.88
C MET A 73 -9.88 -2.51 0.74
N PRO A 74 -11.12 -2.56 1.25
CA PRO A 74 -12.00 -1.40 1.33
C PRO A 74 -11.34 -0.29 2.14
N ILE A 75 -11.35 0.94 1.64
CA ILE A 75 -10.82 2.07 2.39
C ILE A 75 -11.79 2.42 3.51
N ALA A 76 -11.26 2.58 4.72
CA ALA A 76 -12.00 2.91 5.92
C ALA A 76 -11.67 4.31 6.41
N SER A 77 -12.60 4.94 7.14
CA SER A 77 -12.29 6.20 7.80
C SER A 77 -11.30 5.98 8.95
N LYS A 78 -10.58 7.05 9.32
CA LYS A 78 -9.68 7.01 10.49
C LYS A 78 -10.46 6.65 11.76
N THR A 79 -11.68 7.18 11.89
CA THR A 79 -12.56 6.88 13.03
C THR A 79 -12.88 5.40 13.11
N ASP A 80 -13.35 4.79 12.02
CA ASP A 80 -13.70 3.37 11.96
C ASP A 80 -12.51 2.48 12.35
N CYS A 81 -11.29 2.87 11.95
CA CYS A 81 -10.10 2.10 12.29
C CYS A 81 -9.63 2.28 13.73
N VAL A 82 -9.82 3.44 14.33
CA VAL A 82 -9.54 3.65 15.76
C VAL A 82 -10.58 2.93 16.62
N GLU A 83 -11.84 2.88 16.18
CA GLU A 83 -12.89 2.12 16.87
C GLU A 83 -12.60 0.62 16.89
N ASP A 84 -12.08 0.07 15.79
CA ASP A 84 -11.66 -1.34 15.72
C ASP A 84 -10.36 -1.62 16.46
N HIS A 85 -9.40 -0.70 16.35
CA HIS A 85 -8.04 -0.85 16.85
C HIS A 85 -7.57 0.46 17.48
N PHE A 86 -7.88 0.64 18.76
CA PHE A 86 -7.60 1.88 19.51
C PHE A 86 -6.14 2.34 19.46
N ASP A 87 -5.20 1.39 19.32
CA ASP A 87 -3.76 1.68 19.21
C ASP A 87 -3.39 2.39 17.90
N PHE A 88 -4.23 2.31 16.86
CA PHE A 88 -4.01 3.00 15.59
C PHE A 88 -4.18 4.52 15.69
N ARG A 89 -4.74 5.04 16.78
CA ARG A 89 -4.85 6.49 17.02
C ARG A 89 -3.51 7.21 16.86
N GLU A 90 -2.41 6.55 17.26
CA GLU A 90 -1.07 7.12 17.21
C GLU A 90 -0.51 7.18 15.77
N LEU A 91 -0.98 6.28 14.90
CA LEU A 91 -0.60 6.21 13.49
C LEU A 91 -1.29 7.30 12.65
N PHE A 92 -2.45 7.79 13.08
CA PHE A 92 -3.22 8.79 12.33
C PHE A 92 -2.91 10.24 12.69
N ARG A 93 -1.84 10.49 13.47
CA ARG A 93 -1.34 11.84 13.81
C ARG A 93 -0.97 12.66 12.57
N ASP A 94 -0.55 12.00 11.49
CA ASP A 94 -0.26 12.64 10.21
C ASP A 94 -1.44 12.53 9.22
N LYS A 95 -1.45 13.41 8.21
CA LYS A 95 -2.51 13.44 7.18
C LYS A 95 -2.30 12.43 6.04
N GLN A 96 -1.16 11.75 5.98
CA GLN A 96 -0.75 10.88 4.87
C GLN A 96 -1.09 9.41 5.16
N THR A 97 -1.14 9.01 6.43
CA THR A 97 -1.62 7.68 6.84
C THR A 97 -3.14 7.57 6.67
N PHE A 98 -3.56 6.49 6.02
CA PHE A 98 -4.96 6.11 5.84
C PHE A 98 -5.12 4.63 6.20
N CYS A 99 -6.37 4.18 6.27
CA CYS A 99 -6.70 2.83 6.68
C CYS A 99 -7.49 2.10 5.60
N ALA A 100 -7.27 0.79 5.46
CA ALA A 100 -8.06 -0.07 4.59
C ALA A 100 -8.11 -1.50 5.15
N GLY A 101 -9.25 -2.16 5.00
CA GLY A 101 -9.46 -3.53 5.50
C GLY A 101 -10.92 -3.99 5.39
N ALA A 102 -11.13 -5.28 5.16
CA ALA A 102 -12.45 -5.85 4.85
C ALA A 102 -13.23 -6.39 6.07
N ARG A 103 -12.68 -6.31 7.29
CA ARG A 103 -13.28 -6.82 8.55
C ARG A 103 -13.77 -8.28 8.50
N ASN A 104 -13.30 -9.06 7.54
CA ASN A 104 -13.75 -10.43 7.27
C ASN A 104 -12.65 -11.48 7.60
N GLY A 105 -11.63 -11.07 8.35
CA GLY A 105 -10.47 -11.90 8.69
C GLY A 105 -9.44 -12.07 7.57
N THR A 106 -9.67 -11.46 6.39
CA THR A 106 -8.66 -11.39 5.33
C THR A 106 -7.86 -10.09 5.42
N GLY A 107 -6.58 -10.18 5.09
CA GLY A 107 -5.66 -9.05 5.16
C GLY A 107 -4.24 -9.48 4.80
N PRO A 108 -3.34 -8.51 4.64
CA PRO A 108 -1.93 -8.81 4.38
C PRO A 108 -1.25 -9.40 5.62
N GLU A 109 -0.13 -10.07 5.39
CA GLU A 109 0.70 -10.71 6.42
C GLU A 109 2.06 -10.02 6.56
N LEU A 110 2.88 -10.44 7.54
CA LEU A 110 4.20 -9.84 7.81
C LEU A 110 5.16 -9.88 6.60
N LEU A 111 5.00 -10.85 5.70
CA LEU A 111 5.82 -10.97 4.49
C LEU A 111 5.39 -10.00 3.37
N ASP A 112 4.24 -9.34 3.52
CA ASP A 112 3.71 -8.40 2.54
C ASP A 112 4.14 -6.95 2.84
N ILE A 113 4.95 -6.70 3.86
CA ILE A 113 5.47 -5.37 4.19
C ILE A 113 6.23 -4.79 3.00
N GLY A 114 5.92 -3.55 2.62
CA GLY A 114 6.44 -2.89 1.43
C GLY A 114 5.62 -3.13 0.16
N THR A 115 4.57 -3.96 0.20
CA THR A 115 3.61 -4.07 -0.90
C THR A 115 2.76 -2.81 -1.03
N GLY A 116 2.30 -2.55 -2.25
CA GLY A 116 1.46 -1.39 -2.54
C GLY A 116 -0.03 -1.71 -2.51
N LEU A 117 -0.83 -0.81 -1.95
CA LEU A 117 -2.27 -0.78 -2.18
C LEU A 117 -2.55 -0.07 -3.52
N ALA A 118 -3.06 -0.82 -4.49
CA ALA A 118 -3.41 -0.31 -5.81
C ALA A 118 -4.92 -0.07 -5.93
N ILE A 119 -5.31 1.07 -6.50
CA ILE A 119 -6.72 1.39 -6.80
C ILE A 119 -6.89 1.48 -8.31
N HIS A 120 -7.93 0.84 -8.83
CA HIS A 120 -8.30 0.97 -10.23
C HIS A 120 -9.11 2.26 -10.44
N ASN A 121 -8.67 3.10 -11.37
CA ASN A 121 -9.36 4.34 -11.73
C ASN A 121 -9.28 4.57 -13.25
N GLY A 122 -10.43 4.59 -13.91
CA GLY A 122 -10.52 4.63 -15.37
C GLY A 122 -9.92 3.37 -15.99
N ASN A 123 -8.86 3.53 -16.77
CA ASN A 123 -8.16 2.43 -17.45
C ASN A 123 -6.80 2.08 -16.82
N SER A 124 -6.50 2.63 -15.65
CA SER A 124 -5.17 2.52 -15.02
C SER A 124 -5.27 2.16 -13.54
N TRP A 125 -4.20 1.56 -13.03
CA TRP A 125 -3.99 1.26 -11.62
C TRP A 125 -3.08 2.30 -11.00
N TYR A 126 -3.47 2.82 -9.84
CA TYR A 126 -2.74 3.85 -9.13
C TYR A 126 -2.32 3.36 -7.75
N LEU A 127 -1.04 3.58 -7.40
CA LEU A 127 -0.51 3.30 -6.07
C LEU A 127 -1.04 4.32 -5.08
N ARG A 128 -1.87 3.88 -4.13
CA ARG A 128 -2.48 4.75 -3.12
C ARG A 128 -1.70 4.78 -1.81
N GLY A 129 -1.13 3.67 -1.42
CA GLY A 129 -0.37 3.53 -0.18
C GLY A 129 0.57 2.34 -0.22
N LEU A 130 1.37 2.24 0.83
CA LEU A 130 2.30 1.15 1.07
C LEU A 130 1.94 0.53 2.43
N LEU A 131 2.07 -0.80 2.51
CA LEU A 131 1.94 -1.55 3.76
C LEU A 131 3.22 -1.48 4.59
#